data_AF-A0A522GHY4-F1
#
_entry.id   AF-A0A522GHY4-F1
#
_cell.length_a   1.000
_cell.length_b   1.000
_cell.length_c   1.000
_cell.angle_alpha   90.00
_cell.angle_beta   90.00
_cell.angle_gamma   90.00
#
_symmetry.space_group_name_H-M   'P 1'
#
loop_
_entity.id
_entity.type
_entity.pdbx_description
1 polymer ?
#
loop_
_entity_poly.entity_id
_entity_poly.type
_entity_poly.pdbx_seq_one_letter_code
_entity_poly.pdbx_strand_id
1 'polypeptide(L)'
;MTDIKTLTLQIKKNCNISDAKYWGVYSLCGFLLRLRELYRIEKCIRPWEDIRQEEIGEWISDRENLWKELEDKDFEDIIVDGNVYGPFEAEEINAELEKEGLVYGSGFGVHMKPSFFLADLISKETVEGYNICIAGNEYVRDLSDYPAMLRDRTIFARVDTTRLLLWGRFEELRLRGSKRPLTFAFSKYGVAPEEEPTEDIYRRISLIAYSEVETYIHHELGEAFEEKKIGDEWNSLITDLFSCRRAEIFARSIKDILSDTSEKGMIKYIIENHKEGSLGFYVVFLGGYRMLFFPEILEAFQRFAETGNWGLIEDARKAGYRKAAEYAERLLSSYKKHKSEKEWISRYIEHEIISELK
;
A
#
# COMPACT_ATOMS: atom_id res chain seq x y z
N MET A 1 0.26 -0.56 32.02
CA MET A 1 -0.73 0.19 31.24
C MET A 1 0.05 1.26 30.53
N THR A 2 0.33 1.02 29.27
CA THR A 2 1.15 1.88 28.42
C THR A 2 0.48 3.25 28.29
N ASP A 3 1.24 4.33 28.49
CA ASP A 3 0.75 5.68 28.20
C ASP A 3 0.69 5.89 26.68
N ILE A 4 -0.47 5.57 26.10
CA ILE A 4 -0.74 5.68 24.67
C ILE A 4 -0.43 7.09 24.14
N LYS A 5 -0.69 8.14 24.92
CA LYS A 5 -0.44 9.52 24.46
C LYS A 5 1.06 9.77 24.28
N THR A 6 1.86 9.37 25.26
CA THR A 6 3.31 9.50 25.20
C THR A 6 3.89 8.63 24.07
N LEU A 7 3.40 7.41 23.90
CA LEU A 7 3.81 6.53 22.80
C LEU A 7 3.47 7.11 21.42
N THR A 8 2.24 7.60 21.24
CA THR A 8 1.79 8.28 20.02
C THR A 8 2.68 9.48 19.68
N LEU A 9 3.10 10.28 20.66
CA LEU A 9 3.98 11.43 20.42
C LEU A 9 5.38 11.02 19.95
N GLN A 10 5.97 9.97 20.56
CA GLN A 10 7.26 9.43 20.16
C GLN A 10 7.22 8.92 18.72
N ILE A 11 6.22 8.11 18.39
CA ILE A 11 6.06 7.56 17.05
C ILE A 11 5.77 8.67 16.04
N LYS A 12 4.95 9.67 16.40
CA LYS A 12 4.63 10.81 15.52
C LYS A 12 5.89 11.59 15.14
N LYS A 13 6.85 11.69 16.05
CA LYS A 13 8.13 12.34 15.78
C LYS A 13 8.91 11.59 14.70
N ASN A 14 8.98 10.27 14.78
CA ASN A 14 9.58 9.44 13.73
C ASN A 14 8.81 9.50 12.39
N CYS A 15 7.47 9.56 12.43
CA CYS A 15 6.66 9.84 11.24
C CYS A 15 7.07 11.17 10.59
N ASN A 16 7.17 12.25 11.39
CA ASN A 16 7.55 13.58 10.89
C ASN A 16 8.97 13.62 10.35
N ILE A 17 9.94 12.96 11.00
CA ILE A 17 11.32 12.85 10.52
C ILE A 17 11.35 12.12 9.16
N SER A 18 10.59 11.03 9.04
CA SER A 18 10.49 10.32 7.77
C SER A 18 9.85 11.19 6.68
N ASP A 19 8.72 11.83 6.96
CA ASP A 19 8.06 12.66 5.95
C ASP A 19 8.92 13.86 5.56
N ALA A 20 9.63 14.49 6.50
CA ALA A 20 10.57 15.58 6.23
C ALA A 20 11.71 15.16 5.29
N LYS A 21 12.27 13.96 5.47
CA LYS A 21 13.35 13.44 4.63
C LYS A 21 12.89 12.97 3.25
N TYR A 22 11.65 12.51 3.12
CA TYR A 22 11.19 11.77 1.95
C TYR A 22 9.99 12.36 1.23
N TRP A 23 9.43 13.51 1.61
CA TRP A 23 8.26 14.10 0.92
C TRP A 23 8.48 14.31 -0.59
N GLY A 24 9.73 14.61 -1.00
CA GLY A 24 10.12 14.81 -2.40
C GLY A 24 9.94 13.60 -3.30
N VAL A 25 9.69 12.40 -2.74
CA VAL A 25 9.39 11.20 -3.52
C VAL A 25 8.01 11.24 -4.15
N TYR A 26 7.07 12.01 -3.61
CA TYR A 26 5.72 12.12 -4.14
C TYR A 26 5.66 13.11 -5.32
N SER A 27 4.66 12.98 -6.19
CA SER A 27 4.32 14.08 -7.10
C SER A 27 3.67 15.21 -6.30
N LEU A 28 3.73 16.46 -6.77
CA LEU A 28 3.14 17.59 -6.05
C LEU A 28 1.65 17.36 -5.74
N CYS A 29 0.86 16.91 -6.72
CA CYS A 29 -0.56 16.60 -6.50
C CYS A 29 -0.75 15.45 -5.50
N GLY A 30 0.07 14.39 -5.59
CA GLY A 30 -0.01 13.26 -4.66
C GLY A 30 0.35 13.67 -3.23
N PHE A 31 1.37 14.52 -3.08
CA PHE A 31 1.79 15.06 -1.81
C PHE A 31 0.70 15.92 -1.15
N LEU A 32 0.10 16.86 -1.90
CA LEU A 32 -0.97 17.72 -1.38
C LEU A 32 -2.22 16.92 -0.96
N LEU A 33 -2.58 15.87 -1.69
CA LEU A 33 -3.67 14.97 -1.29
C LEU A 33 -3.36 14.25 0.02
N ARG A 34 -2.12 13.80 0.22
CA ARG A 34 -1.68 13.15 1.46
C ARG A 34 -1.65 14.11 2.64
N LEU A 35 -1.18 15.34 2.45
CA LEU A 35 -1.22 16.38 3.49
C LEU A 35 -2.66 16.71 3.90
N ARG A 36 -3.56 16.85 2.92
CA ARG A 36 -4.99 17.07 3.20
C ARG A 36 -5.59 15.94 4.02
N GLU A 37 -5.24 14.70 3.71
CA GLU A 37 -5.73 13.54 4.44
C GLU A 37 -5.15 13.47 5.86
N LEU A 38 -3.84 13.69 6.01
CA LEU A 38 -3.20 13.73 7.32
C LEU A 38 -3.77 14.86 8.20
N TYR A 39 -4.07 16.03 7.61
CA TYR A 39 -4.76 17.12 8.30
C TYR A 39 -6.14 16.69 8.82
N ARG A 40 -6.95 16.03 7.99
CA ARG A 40 -8.27 15.53 8.42
C ARG A 40 -8.15 14.61 9.62
N ILE A 41 -7.21 13.67 9.57
CA ILE A 41 -6.97 12.68 10.63
C ILE A 41 -6.55 13.37 11.93
N GLU A 42 -5.54 14.24 11.88
CA GLU A 42 -5.03 14.94 13.07
C GLU A 42 -6.05 15.90 13.70
N LYS A 43 -7.00 16.41 12.91
CA LYS A 43 -8.09 17.29 13.37
C LYS A 43 -9.40 16.54 13.64
N CYS A 44 -9.42 15.22 13.51
CA CYS A 44 -10.63 14.39 13.65
C CYS A 44 -11.79 14.80 12.72
N ILE A 45 -11.48 15.37 11.56
CA ILE A 45 -12.47 15.83 10.56
C ILE A 45 -12.89 14.65 9.70
N ARG A 46 -14.19 14.39 9.61
CA ARG A 46 -14.76 13.36 8.75
C ARG A 46 -14.48 13.65 7.28
N PRO A 47 -14.34 12.62 6.44
CA PRO A 47 -13.97 12.83 5.04
C PRO A 47 -14.94 13.70 4.21
N TRP A 48 -16.23 13.74 4.58
CA TRP A 48 -17.26 14.56 3.92
C TRP A 48 -17.43 15.96 4.52
N GLU A 49 -16.77 16.25 5.63
CA GLU A 49 -16.79 17.58 6.21
C GLU A 49 -15.89 18.52 5.41
N ASP A 50 -16.31 19.78 5.32
CA ASP A 50 -15.55 20.83 4.66
C ASP A 50 -14.28 21.17 5.44
N ILE A 51 -13.21 21.47 4.71
CA ILE A 51 -11.97 21.98 5.28
C ILE A 51 -11.88 23.47 4.97
N ARG A 52 -11.73 24.29 6.01
CA ARG A 52 -11.46 25.73 5.86
C ARG A 52 -10.05 25.92 5.28
N GLN A 53 -9.98 26.60 4.14
CA GLN A 53 -8.72 26.79 3.40
C GLN A 53 -7.64 27.53 4.21
N GLU A 54 -8.05 28.49 5.03
CA GLU A 54 -7.15 29.23 5.93
C GLU A 54 -6.51 28.29 6.96
N GLU A 55 -7.31 27.43 7.60
CA GLU A 55 -6.85 26.53 8.67
C GLU A 55 -5.88 25.45 8.16
N ILE A 56 -6.19 24.84 7.00
CA ILE A 56 -5.27 23.89 6.39
C ILE A 56 -4.01 24.58 5.87
N GLY A 57 -4.11 25.80 5.34
CA GLY A 57 -2.95 26.58 4.89
C GLY A 57 -1.98 26.90 6.03
N GLU A 58 -2.49 27.32 7.17
CA GLU A 58 -1.71 27.53 8.40
C GLU A 58 -1.08 26.21 8.87
N TRP A 59 -1.85 25.12 8.94
CA TRP A 59 -1.32 23.82 9.35
C TRP A 59 -0.24 23.27 8.41
N ILE A 60 -0.38 23.46 7.09
CA ILE A 60 0.65 23.08 6.11
C ILE A 60 1.91 23.90 6.35
N SER A 61 1.79 25.21 6.57
CA SER A 61 2.92 26.09 6.84
C SER A 61 3.67 25.68 8.11
N ASP A 62 2.94 25.37 9.19
CA ASP A 62 3.51 24.85 10.44
C ASP A 62 4.20 23.50 10.22
N ARG A 63 3.60 22.62 9.41
CA ARG A 63 4.19 21.31 9.07
C ARG A 63 5.50 21.47 8.30
N GLU A 64 5.54 22.35 7.31
CA GLU A 64 6.73 22.60 6.51
C GLU A 64 7.87 23.20 7.37
N ASN A 65 7.54 24.10 8.30
CA ASN A 65 8.52 24.64 9.24
C ASN A 65 9.06 23.56 10.17
N LEU A 66 8.19 22.72 10.73
CA LEU A 66 8.59 21.56 11.53
C LEU A 66 9.51 20.62 10.74
N TRP A 67 9.20 20.36 9.47
CA TRP A 67 10.02 19.46 8.66
C TRP A 67 11.40 20.01 8.34
N LYS A 68 11.55 21.33 8.13
CA LYS A 68 12.88 21.97 8.00
C LYS A 68 13.74 21.76 9.25
N GLU A 69 13.12 21.68 10.43
CA GLU A 69 13.85 21.41 11.68
C GLU A 69 14.24 19.93 11.86
N LEU A 70 13.54 19.03 11.15
CA LEU A 70 13.65 17.58 11.30
C LEU A 70 14.37 16.87 10.15
N GLU A 71 14.53 17.49 8.99
CA GLU A 71 15.08 16.83 7.79
C GLU A 71 16.48 16.24 8.00
N ASP A 72 17.30 16.87 8.86
CA ASP A 72 18.65 16.40 9.21
C ASP A 72 18.70 15.56 10.51
N LYS A 73 17.56 15.26 11.14
CA LYS A 73 17.51 14.52 12.42
C LYS A 73 17.48 13.02 12.20
N ASP A 74 18.14 12.27 13.05
CA ASP A 74 18.01 10.81 13.08
C ASP A 74 16.68 10.38 13.72
N PHE A 75 16.25 9.16 13.39
CA PHE A 75 15.09 8.56 14.06
C PHE A 75 15.41 8.32 15.54
N GLU A 76 14.41 8.51 16.39
CA GLU A 76 14.54 8.40 17.83
C GLU A 76 14.02 7.07 18.33
N ASP A 77 14.59 6.62 19.45
CA ASP A 77 14.17 5.43 20.16
C ASP A 77 12.72 5.58 20.68
N ILE A 78 12.06 4.44 20.82
CA ILE A 78 10.71 4.31 21.35
C ILE A 78 10.78 3.73 22.75
N ILE A 79 10.19 4.43 23.71
CA ILE A 79 10.11 4.01 25.11
C ILE A 79 8.73 3.41 25.38
N VAL A 80 8.71 2.14 25.80
CA VAL A 80 7.49 1.40 26.21
C VAL A 80 7.74 0.80 27.58
N ASP A 81 6.83 1.06 28.54
CA ASP A 81 6.92 0.61 29.93
C ASP A 81 8.30 0.80 30.62
N GLY A 82 9.07 1.80 30.18
CA GLY A 82 10.41 2.14 30.70
C GLY A 82 11.58 1.45 29.98
N ASN A 83 11.31 0.54 29.06
CA ASN A 83 12.30 -0.07 28.17
C ASN A 83 12.50 0.81 26.92
N VAL A 84 13.71 0.82 26.39
CA VAL A 84 14.12 1.64 25.23
C VAL A 84 14.37 0.72 24.05
N TYR A 85 13.71 1.01 22.93
CA TYR A 85 13.78 0.24 21.70
C TYR A 85 14.17 1.13 20.53
N GLY A 86 14.95 0.61 19.59
CA GLY A 86 15.16 1.25 18.31
C GLY A 86 13.84 1.38 17.53
N PRO A 87 13.70 2.38 16.65
CA PRO A 87 12.46 2.65 15.92
C PRO A 87 12.02 1.54 14.97
N PHE A 88 12.93 0.61 14.63
CA PHE A 88 12.65 -0.53 13.75
C PHE A 88 12.54 -1.87 14.48
N GLU A 89 12.66 -1.88 15.81
CA GLU A 89 12.52 -3.07 16.68
C GLU A 89 11.03 -3.38 16.92
N ALA A 90 10.27 -3.54 15.84
CA ALA A 90 8.82 -3.70 15.91
C ALA A 90 8.39 -5.00 16.59
N GLU A 91 9.18 -6.07 16.52
CA GLU A 91 8.85 -7.33 17.19
C GLU A 91 8.91 -7.17 18.71
N GLU A 92 9.98 -6.55 19.20
CA GLU A 92 10.23 -6.28 20.62
C GLU A 92 9.22 -5.29 21.18
N ILE A 93 8.95 -4.20 20.46
CA ILE A 93 7.92 -3.22 20.86
C ILE A 93 6.53 -3.90 20.91
N ASN A 94 6.17 -4.70 19.90
CA ASN A 94 4.87 -5.37 19.87
C ASN A 94 4.70 -6.43 20.97
N ALA A 95 5.78 -7.10 21.38
CA ALA A 95 5.72 -8.03 22.51
C ALA A 95 5.23 -7.35 23.80
N GLU A 96 5.46 -6.04 23.96
CA GLU A 96 4.91 -5.26 25.07
C GLU A 96 3.50 -4.73 24.81
N LEU A 97 3.19 -4.35 23.56
CA LEU A 97 1.93 -3.69 23.20
C LEU A 97 0.76 -4.64 23.00
N GLU A 98 1.01 -5.88 22.62
CA GLU A 98 -0.03 -6.89 22.33
C GLU A 98 -0.96 -7.12 23.52
N LYS A 99 -0.42 -7.09 24.75
CA LYS A 99 -1.20 -7.26 25.99
C LYS A 99 -2.21 -6.13 26.23
N GLU A 100 -1.99 -4.97 25.62
CA GLU A 100 -2.86 -3.79 25.69
C GLU A 100 -3.75 -3.66 24.45
N GLY A 101 -3.74 -4.65 23.53
CA GLY A 101 -4.53 -4.63 22.30
C GLY A 101 -4.03 -3.61 21.28
N LEU A 102 -2.73 -3.32 21.26
CA LEU A 102 -2.10 -2.35 20.35
C LEU A 102 -1.08 -3.03 19.44
N VAL A 103 -0.85 -2.42 18.28
CA VAL A 103 0.20 -2.83 17.33
C VAL A 103 0.96 -1.61 16.80
N TYR A 104 2.27 -1.70 16.87
CA TYR A 104 3.24 -0.81 16.26
C TYR A 104 3.74 -1.42 14.95
N GLY A 105 3.68 -0.65 13.87
CA GLY A 105 4.28 -1.04 12.60
C GLY A 105 5.43 -0.12 12.23
N SER A 106 6.54 -0.71 11.81
CA SER A 106 7.68 0.01 11.21
C SER A 106 8.19 -0.74 9.99
N GLY A 107 8.55 -0.04 8.92
CA GLY A 107 9.05 -0.68 7.70
C GLY A 107 9.57 0.31 6.67
N PHE A 108 9.86 -0.18 5.46
CA PHE A 108 10.36 0.63 4.35
C PHE A 108 9.43 0.47 3.15
N GLY A 109 8.92 1.59 2.64
CA GLY A 109 8.07 1.62 1.44
C GLY A 109 8.88 1.81 0.14
N VAL A 110 8.19 2.27 -0.90
CA VAL A 110 8.81 2.70 -2.17
C VAL A 110 9.86 3.78 -1.88
N HIS A 111 10.96 3.77 -2.63
CA HIS A 111 12.11 4.66 -2.39
C HIS A 111 12.71 4.49 -0.99
N MET A 112 12.58 3.30 -0.38
CA MET A 112 13.10 2.99 0.95
C MET A 112 12.69 4.01 2.01
N LYS A 113 11.54 4.69 1.83
CA LYS A 113 11.01 5.64 2.81
C LYS A 113 10.63 4.85 4.07
N PRO A 114 11.20 5.15 5.24
CA PRO A 114 10.75 4.57 6.50
C PRO A 114 9.28 4.92 6.78
N SER A 115 8.50 3.99 7.30
CA SER A 115 7.10 4.23 7.65
C SER A 115 6.84 3.71 9.05
N PHE A 116 6.05 4.45 9.81
CA PHE A 116 5.73 4.17 11.21
C PHE A 116 4.25 4.43 11.49
N PHE A 117 3.61 3.58 12.29
CA PHE A 117 2.25 3.81 12.78
C PHE A 117 2.01 3.09 14.12
N LEU A 118 0.99 3.53 14.86
CA LEU A 118 0.41 2.82 16.01
C LEU A 118 -1.09 2.67 15.79
N ALA A 119 -1.62 1.49 16.05
CA ALA A 119 -3.04 1.21 15.89
C ALA A 119 -3.57 0.24 16.95
N ASP A 120 -4.89 0.11 17.02
CA ASP A 120 -5.53 -1.05 17.65
C ASP A 120 -5.07 -2.35 16.97
N LEU A 121 -4.81 -3.40 17.75
CA LEU A 121 -4.63 -4.76 17.23
C LEU A 121 -5.98 -5.47 17.23
N ILE A 122 -6.61 -5.61 16.07
CA ILE A 122 -7.90 -6.30 15.92
C ILE A 122 -7.72 -7.81 16.03
N SER A 123 -6.74 -8.35 15.31
CA SER A 123 -6.43 -9.78 15.34
C SER A 123 -4.96 -10.03 14.98
N LYS A 124 -4.45 -11.14 15.48
CA LYS A 124 -3.14 -11.68 15.14
C LYS A 124 -3.28 -13.17 14.87
N GLU A 125 -2.81 -13.63 13.73
CA GLU A 125 -2.80 -15.04 13.35
C GLU A 125 -1.53 -15.43 12.61
N THR A 126 -1.29 -16.72 12.44
CA THR A 126 -0.16 -17.22 11.67
C THR A 126 -0.67 -17.99 10.46
N VAL A 127 -0.28 -17.57 9.26
CA VAL A 127 -0.64 -18.21 7.99
C VAL A 127 0.63 -18.50 7.21
N GLU A 128 0.83 -19.78 6.85
CA GLU A 128 2.01 -20.25 6.10
C GLU A 128 3.37 -19.83 6.68
N GLY A 129 3.44 -19.66 8.01
CA GLY A 129 4.65 -19.25 8.73
C GLY A 129 4.89 -17.73 8.79
N TYR A 130 3.94 -16.92 8.32
CA TYR A 130 3.91 -15.47 8.47
C TYR A 130 2.92 -15.08 9.57
N ASN A 131 3.30 -14.13 10.41
CA ASN A 131 2.38 -13.49 11.35
C ASN A 131 1.57 -12.44 10.60
N ILE A 132 0.26 -12.47 10.70
CA ILE A 132 -0.63 -11.46 10.15
C ILE A 132 -1.19 -10.68 11.32
N CYS A 133 -0.94 -9.37 11.35
CA CYS A 133 -1.49 -8.43 12.31
C CYS A 133 -2.49 -7.53 11.60
N ILE A 134 -3.78 -7.66 11.94
CA ILE A 134 -4.82 -6.74 11.44
C ILE A 134 -4.90 -5.53 12.37
N ALA A 135 -4.45 -4.39 11.87
CA ALA A 135 -4.45 -3.10 12.54
C ALA A 135 -5.78 -2.36 12.29
N GLY A 136 -6.40 -1.89 13.37
CA GLY A 136 -7.67 -1.15 13.39
C GLY A 136 -7.48 0.36 13.34
N ASN A 137 -8.04 1.07 14.33
CA ASN A 137 -7.95 2.53 14.36
C ASN A 137 -6.51 2.97 14.54
N GLU A 138 -6.03 3.85 13.66
CA GLU A 138 -4.67 4.38 13.73
C GLU A 138 -4.61 5.62 14.64
N TYR A 139 -3.85 5.53 15.73
CA TYR A 139 -3.59 6.65 16.63
C TYR A 139 -2.56 7.62 16.07
N VAL A 140 -1.66 7.13 15.21
CA VAL A 140 -0.61 7.90 14.56
C VAL A 140 -0.16 7.22 13.28
N ARG A 141 0.18 8.03 12.28
CA ARG A 141 0.71 7.58 10.99
C ARG A 141 1.56 8.67 10.33
N ASP A 142 2.43 8.22 9.43
CA ASP A 142 3.07 9.05 8.41
C ASP A 142 2.21 9.15 7.13
N LEU A 143 2.73 9.80 6.09
CA LEU A 143 2.02 9.99 4.80
C LEU A 143 1.79 8.71 3.98
N SER A 144 2.39 7.58 4.37
CA SER A 144 2.20 6.26 3.77
C SER A 144 0.74 5.83 3.75
N ASP A 145 0.28 5.32 2.61
CA ASP A 145 -1.09 4.89 2.34
C ASP A 145 -1.19 3.42 1.90
N TYR A 146 -0.16 2.62 2.17
CA TYR A 146 -0.18 1.20 1.84
C TYR A 146 -1.14 0.43 2.76
N PRO A 147 -2.16 -0.27 2.22
CA PRO A 147 -3.12 -1.05 3.01
C PRO A 147 -2.51 -2.23 3.74
N ALA A 148 -1.43 -2.80 3.22
CA ALA A 148 -0.67 -3.84 3.87
C ALA A 148 0.83 -3.63 3.61
N MET A 149 1.66 -4.22 4.47
CA MET A 149 3.10 -4.31 4.24
C MET A 149 3.66 -5.56 4.91
N LEU A 150 4.53 -6.28 4.20
CA LEU A 150 5.38 -7.31 4.76
C LEU A 150 6.65 -6.70 5.35
N ARG A 151 6.94 -7.03 6.60
CA ARG A 151 8.23 -6.77 7.24
C ARG A 151 8.73 -8.03 7.93
N ASP A 152 9.90 -8.51 7.51
CA ASP A 152 10.53 -9.74 8.01
C ASP A 152 9.59 -10.95 7.84
N ARG A 153 8.92 -11.41 8.90
CA ARG A 153 7.89 -12.46 8.84
C ARG A 153 6.52 -12.00 9.30
N THR A 154 6.29 -10.70 9.36
CA THR A 154 5.05 -10.10 9.84
C THR A 154 4.41 -9.24 8.76
N ILE A 155 3.15 -9.52 8.44
CA ILE A 155 2.30 -8.72 7.55
C ILE A 155 1.44 -7.82 8.43
N PHE A 156 1.57 -6.51 8.26
CA PHE A 156 0.70 -5.53 8.92
C PHE A 156 -0.38 -5.09 7.94
N ALA A 157 -1.63 -5.43 8.22
CA ALA A 157 -2.78 -5.13 7.38
C ALA A 157 -3.64 -4.03 8.05
N ARG A 158 -3.77 -2.87 7.41
CA ARG A 158 -4.24 -1.60 8.02
C ARG A 158 -5.65 -1.26 7.58
N VAL A 159 -6.65 -1.65 8.37
CA VAL A 159 -8.09 -1.45 8.07
C VAL A 159 -8.42 0.04 7.91
N ASP A 160 -7.89 0.90 8.77
CA ASP A 160 -8.10 2.34 8.68
C ASP A 160 -7.56 2.92 7.37
N THR A 161 -6.36 2.53 6.97
CA THR A 161 -5.78 2.96 5.69
C THR A 161 -6.59 2.45 4.49
N THR A 162 -7.05 1.20 4.52
CA THR A 162 -7.96 0.65 3.50
C THR A 162 -9.27 1.44 3.43
N ARG A 163 -9.84 1.83 4.58
CA ARG A 163 -11.06 2.65 4.63
C ARG A 163 -10.86 4.00 3.95
N LEU A 164 -9.75 4.68 4.21
CA LEU A 164 -9.45 5.97 3.56
C LEU A 164 -9.30 5.82 2.04
N LEU A 165 -8.61 4.76 1.61
CA LEU A 165 -8.44 4.44 0.19
C LEU A 165 -9.79 4.22 -0.50
N LEU A 166 -10.65 3.38 0.09
CA LEU A 166 -11.98 3.08 -0.42
C LEU A 166 -12.92 4.29 -0.34
N TRP A 167 -12.79 5.12 0.69
CA TRP A 167 -13.55 6.36 0.77
C TRP A 167 -13.22 7.29 -0.41
N GLY A 168 -11.94 7.49 -0.72
CA GLY A 168 -11.54 8.28 -1.88
C GLY A 168 -12.07 7.70 -3.20
N ARG A 169 -12.21 6.37 -3.29
CA ARG A 169 -12.86 5.71 -4.44
C ARG A 169 -14.38 5.92 -4.47
N PHE A 170 -15.04 5.96 -3.31
CA PHE A 170 -16.45 6.29 -3.22
C PHE A 170 -16.70 7.75 -3.68
N GLU A 171 -15.87 8.70 -3.26
CA GLU A 171 -15.96 10.08 -3.76
C GLU A 171 -15.73 10.16 -5.28
N GLU A 172 -14.76 9.39 -5.82
CA GLU A 172 -14.56 9.29 -7.28
C GLU A 172 -15.81 8.78 -7.99
N LEU A 173 -16.44 7.71 -7.47
CA LEU A 173 -17.65 7.11 -8.03
C LEU A 173 -18.77 8.15 -8.15
N ARG A 174 -18.97 8.95 -7.09
CA ARG A 174 -20.00 10.00 -7.04
C ARG A 174 -19.73 11.15 -8.01
N LEU A 175 -18.49 11.66 -8.02
CA LEU A 175 -18.16 12.92 -8.70
C LEU A 175 -17.87 12.75 -10.20
N ARG A 176 -17.28 11.62 -10.60
CA ARG A 176 -16.78 11.42 -11.98
C ARG A 176 -17.65 10.46 -12.80
N GLY A 177 -18.73 9.94 -12.22
CA GLY A 177 -19.59 8.96 -12.84
C GLY A 177 -18.99 7.56 -12.90
N SER A 178 -19.79 6.63 -13.40
CA SER A 178 -19.61 5.18 -13.29
C SER A 178 -18.52 4.62 -14.20
N LYS A 179 -17.25 4.70 -13.78
CA LYS A 179 -16.24 3.74 -14.27
C LYS A 179 -16.77 2.33 -14.00
N ARG A 180 -17.01 1.56 -15.06
CA ARG A 180 -17.65 0.23 -14.98
C ARG A 180 -17.06 -0.67 -13.89
N PRO A 181 -15.71 -0.77 -13.71
CA PRO A 181 -15.13 -1.57 -12.62
C PRO A 181 -15.45 -1.04 -11.22
N LEU A 182 -15.46 0.28 -11.04
CA LEU A 182 -15.71 0.93 -9.76
C LEU A 182 -17.17 0.80 -9.34
N THR A 183 -18.09 1.00 -10.29
CA THR A 183 -19.53 0.78 -10.06
C THR A 183 -19.81 -0.69 -9.77
N PHE A 184 -19.17 -1.60 -10.52
CA PHE A 184 -19.26 -3.03 -10.26
C PHE A 184 -18.81 -3.36 -8.84
N ALA A 185 -17.61 -2.93 -8.44
CA ALA A 185 -17.04 -3.21 -7.11
C ALA A 185 -18.00 -2.79 -5.98
N PHE A 186 -18.41 -1.53 -5.98
CA PHE A 186 -19.30 -0.99 -4.95
C PHE A 186 -20.70 -1.62 -4.96
N SER A 187 -21.23 -1.98 -6.14
CA SER A 187 -22.53 -2.64 -6.24
C SER A 187 -22.58 -3.98 -5.52
N LYS A 188 -21.45 -4.71 -5.44
CA LYS A 188 -21.34 -5.98 -4.69
C LYS A 188 -21.42 -5.80 -3.18
N TYR A 189 -21.21 -4.57 -2.71
CA TYR A 189 -21.39 -4.16 -1.32
C TYR A 189 -22.66 -3.33 -1.10
N GLY A 190 -23.55 -3.27 -2.11
CA GLY A 190 -24.79 -2.50 -2.07
C GLY A 190 -24.60 -0.98 -2.04
N VAL A 191 -23.40 -0.48 -2.33
CA VAL A 191 -23.11 0.97 -2.37
C VAL A 191 -23.40 1.51 -3.77
N ALA A 192 -24.21 2.57 -3.83
CA ALA A 192 -24.66 3.16 -5.10
C ALA A 192 -24.00 4.54 -5.37
N PRO A 193 -23.80 4.93 -6.64
CA PRO A 193 -23.19 6.21 -6.99
C PRO A 193 -23.96 7.44 -6.51
N GLU A 194 -25.27 7.31 -6.29
CA GLU A 194 -26.15 8.41 -5.89
C GLU A 194 -26.18 8.64 -4.37
N GLU A 195 -25.51 7.77 -3.59
CA GLU A 195 -25.51 7.89 -2.14
C GLU A 195 -24.74 9.11 -1.67
N GLU A 196 -25.31 9.86 -0.72
CA GLU A 196 -24.68 11.03 -0.13
C GLU A 196 -23.62 10.64 0.92
N PRO A 197 -22.56 11.46 1.08
CA PRO A 197 -21.44 11.11 1.90
C PRO A 197 -21.81 11.41 3.36
N THR A 198 -22.28 10.38 4.06
CA THR A 198 -22.81 10.46 5.42
C THR A 198 -22.07 9.51 6.34
N GLU A 199 -22.31 9.65 7.65
CA GLU A 199 -21.78 8.73 8.67
C GLU A 199 -22.24 7.28 8.44
N ASP A 200 -23.45 7.06 7.89
CA ASP A 200 -23.93 5.71 7.54
C ASP A 200 -23.09 5.08 6.42
N ILE A 201 -22.86 5.83 5.34
CA ILE A 201 -21.98 5.38 4.26
C ILE A 201 -20.57 5.14 4.78
N TYR A 202 -20.05 6.00 5.64
CA TYR A 202 -18.72 5.81 6.23
C TYR A 202 -18.60 4.51 7.03
N ARG A 203 -19.61 4.17 7.83
CA ARG A 203 -19.67 2.88 8.53
C ARG A 203 -19.71 1.71 7.55
N ARG A 204 -20.48 1.82 6.47
CA ARG A 204 -20.53 0.79 5.42
C ARG A 204 -19.18 0.64 4.71
N ILE A 205 -18.53 1.74 4.32
CA ILE A 205 -17.17 1.72 3.76
C ILE A 205 -16.17 1.10 4.74
N SER A 206 -16.33 1.33 6.06
CA SER A 206 -15.50 0.70 7.09
C SER A 206 -15.66 -0.83 7.11
N LEU A 207 -16.89 -1.34 6.95
CA LEU A 207 -17.15 -2.77 6.83
C LEU A 207 -16.55 -3.37 5.54
N ILE A 208 -16.64 -2.63 4.43
CA ILE A 208 -16.00 -3.03 3.17
C ILE A 208 -14.48 -3.07 3.35
N ALA A 209 -13.89 -2.06 3.98
CA ALA A 209 -12.45 -2.02 4.24
C ALA A 209 -11.97 -3.22 5.06
N TYR A 210 -12.74 -3.61 6.09
CA TYR A 210 -12.45 -4.81 6.86
C TYR A 210 -12.51 -6.09 6.01
N SER A 211 -13.46 -6.19 5.07
CA SER A 211 -13.58 -7.33 4.14
C SER A 211 -12.49 -7.35 3.06
N GLU A 212 -12.03 -6.18 2.61
CA GLU A 212 -11.03 -6.03 1.55
C GLU A 212 -9.60 -6.15 2.07
N VAL A 213 -9.34 -5.88 3.36
CA VAL A 213 -7.98 -5.92 3.93
C VAL A 213 -7.30 -7.28 3.70
N GLU A 214 -8.09 -8.36 3.72
CA GLU A 214 -7.65 -9.73 3.47
C GLU A 214 -7.07 -9.93 2.06
N THR A 215 -7.59 -9.22 1.06
CA THR A 215 -7.05 -9.31 -0.31
C THR A 215 -5.64 -8.71 -0.38
N TYR A 216 -5.37 -7.63 0.34
CA TYR A 216 -4.05 -7.03 0.45
C TYR A 216 -3.08 -7.90 1.25
N ILE A 217 -3.56 -8.66 2.25
CA ILE A 217 -2.74 -9.69 2.91
C ILE A 217 -2.27 -10.73 1.88
N HIS A 218 -3.14 -11.15 0.95
CA HIS A 218 -2.77 -12.09 -0.10
C HIS A 218 -1.84 -11.51 -1.17
N HIS A 219 -1.79 -10.18 -1.35
CA HIS A 219 -0.70 -9.53 -2.08
C HIS A 219 0.62 -9.70 -1.34
N GLU A 220 0.68 -9.41 -0.04
CA GLU A 220 1.92 -9.58 0.72
C GLU A 220 2.39 -11.06 0.79
N LEU A 221 1.46 -12.01 0.91
CA LEU A 221 1.77 -13.45 0.87
C LEU A 221 2.28 -13.90 -0.50
N GLY A 222 1.67 -13.39 -1.58
CA GLY A 222 2.14 -13.61 -2.94
C GLY A 222 3.56 -13.08 -3.13
N GLU A 223 3.85 -11.88 -2.61
CA GLU A 223 5.16 -11.26 -2.68
C GLU A 223 6.20 -12.09 -1.93
N ALA A 224 5.90 -12.50 -0.70
CA ALA A 224 6.78 -13.32 0.12
C ALA A 224 7.06 -14.70 -0.51
N PHE A 225 6.08 -15.26 -1.22
CA PHE A 225 6.22 -16.52 -1.92
C PHE A 225 7.08 -16.41 -3.19
N GLU A 226 6.87 -15.37 -4.00
CA GLU A 226 7.66 -15.13 -5.22
C GLU A 226 9.08 -14.67 -4.90
N GLU A 227 9.30 -13.94 -3.80
CA GLU A 227 10.64 -13.51 -3.36
C GLU A 227 11.59 -14.70 -3.12
N LYS A 228 11.07 -15.82 -2.61
CA LYS A 228 11.84 -17.07 -2.46
C LYS A 228 12.32 -17.66 -3.80
N LYS A 229 11.65 -17.33 -4.91
CA LYS A 229 12.00 -17.80 -6.26
C LYS A 229 12.95 -16.86 -6.98
N ILE A 230 12.68 -15.55 -6.93
CA ILE A 230 13.49 -14.53 -7.62
C ILE A 230 14.78 -14.18 -6.85
N GLY A 231 14.79 -14.37 -5.53
CA GLY A 231 15.96 -14.30 -4.67
C GLY A 231 16.53 -12.89 -4.41
N ASP A 232 17.59 -12.83 -3.61
CA ASP A 232 18.24 -11.59 -3.13
C ASP A 232 18.78 -10.69 -4.24
N GLU A 233 19.00 -11.23 -5.44
CA GLU A 233 19.43 -10.46 -6.60
C GLU A 233 18.39 -9.45 -7.04
N TRP A 234 17.10 -9.74 -6.85
CA TRP A 234 16.04 -8.77 -7.09
C TRP A 234 16.11 -7.59 -6.12
N ASN A 235 16.35 -7.85 -4.84
CA ASN A 235 16.53 -6.79 -3.84
C ASN A 235 17.78 -5.95 -4.13
N SER A 236 18.84 -6.57 -4.64
CA SER A 236 20.04 -5.86 -5.10
C SER A 236 19.74 -4.96 -6.31
N LEU A 237 18.97 -5.47 -7.29
CA LEU A 237 18.50 -4.69 -8.43
C LEU A 237 17.68 -3.46 -7.99
N ILE A 238 16.69 -3.65 -7.11
CA ILE A 238 15.87 -2.54 -6.60
C ILE A 238 16.73 -1.51 -5.87
N THR A 239 17.72 -1.96 -5.09
CA THR A 239 18.67 -1.08 -4.39
C THR A 239 19.49 -0.24 -5.37
N ASP A 240 20.01 -0.84 -6.45
CA ASP A 240 20.77 -0.11 -7.47
C ASP A 240 19.90 0.83 -8.31
N LEU A 241 18.59 0.54 -8.43
CA LEU A 241 17.63 1.39 -9.13
C LEU A 241 17.08 2.56 -8.29
N PHE A 242 17.45 2.65 -7.01
CA PHE A 242 16.90 3.63 -6.07
C PHE A 242 17.00 5.10 -6.55
N SER A 243 18.10 5.46 -7.23
CA SER A 243 18.28 6.81 -7.79
C SER A 243 17.53 7.05 -9.11
N CYS A 244 16.92 6.00 -9.67
CA CYS A 244 16.29 5.97 -10.99
C CYS A 244 14.78 5.70 -10.88
N ARG A 245 14.04 6.72 -10.44
CA ARG A 245 12.61 6.64 -10.08
C ARG A 245 11.72 5.84 -11.04
N ARG A 246 11.82 6.08 -12.35
CA ARG A 246 10.94 5.37 -13.32
C ARG A 246 11.29 3.90 -13.43
N ALA A 247 12.59 3.58 -13.48
CA ALA A 247 13.08 2.21 -13.54
C ALA A 247 12.76 1.42 -12.26
N GLU A 248 12.86 2.05 -11.08
CA GLU A 248 12.44 1.43 -9.81
C GLU A 248 10.93 1.10 -9.82
N ILE A 249 10.08 2.08 -10.16
CA ILE A 249 8.62 1.89 -10.21
C ILE A 249 8.26 0.80 -11.22
N PHE A 250 8.96 0.74 -12.34
CA PHE A 250 8.78 -0.29 -13.35
C PHE A 250 9.12 -1.69 -12.83
N ALA A 251 10.30 -1.86 -12.24
CA ALA A 251 10.71 -3.13 -11.65
C ALA A 251 9.73 -3.57 -10.55
N ARG A 252 9.36 -2.68 -9.63
CA ARG A 252 8.35 -2.96 -8.61
C ARG A 252 7.01 -3.38 -9.21
N SER A 253 6.57 -2.75 -10.30
CA SER A 253 5.34 -3.14 -10.99
C SER A 253 5.37 -4.58 -11.51
N ILE A 254 6.54 -5.10 -11.93
CA ILE A 254 6.69 -6.51 -12.31
C ILE A 254 6.56 -7.41 -11.07
N LYS A 255 7.18 -7.04 -9.95
CA LYS A 255 7.07 -7.77 -8.66
C LYS A 255 5.62 -7.82 -8.19
N ASP A 256 4.91 -6.69 -8.26
CA ASP A 256 3.49 -6.60 -7.89
C ASP A 256 2.63 -7.54 -8.74
N ILE A 257 2.80 -7.54 -10.08
CA ILE A 257 2.03 -8.46 -10.94
C ILE A 257 2.38 -9.92 -10.64
N LEU A 258 3.66 -10.25 -10.45
CA LEU A 258 4.08 -11.59 -10.05
C LEU A 258 3.41 -12.02 -8.76
N SER A 259 3.41 -11.15 -7.76
CA SER A 259 2.75 -11.35 -6.47
C SER A 259 1.25 -11.58 -6.65
N ASP A 260 0.55 -10.62 -7.26
CA ASP A 260 -0.91 -10.63 -7.43
C ASP A 260 -1.40 -11.85 -8.22
N THR A 261 -0.63 -12.27 -9.23
CA THR A 261 -0.97 -13.39 -10.10
C THR A 261 -0.42 -14.73 -9.62
N SER A 262 0.38 -14.77 -8.55
CA SER A 262 0.94 -16.01 -7.99
C SER A 262 -0.15 -16.99 -7.51
N GLU A 263 0.21 -18.26 -7.37
CA GLU A 263 -0.64 -19.27 -6.73
C GLU A 263 -0.92 -18.99 -5.24
N LYS A 264 -0.16 -18.10 -4.61
CA LYS A 264 -0.41 -17.61 -3.24
C LYS A 264 -0.89 -16.15 -3.21
N GLY A 265 -1.13 -15.58 -4.39
CA GLY A 265 -1.36 -14.16 -4.61
C GLY A 265 -2.81 -13.70 -4.45
N MET A 266 -2.98 -12.39 -4.50
CA MET A 266 -4.27 -11.69 -4.37
C MET A 266 -5.34 -12.24 -5.33
N ILE A 267 -5.04 -12.37 -6.63
CA ILE A 267 -6.06 -12.74 -7.62
C ILE A 267 -6.50 -14.19 -7.43
N LYS A 268 -5.56 -15.08 -7.07
CA LYS A 268 -5.87 -16.47 -6.78
C LYS A 268 -6.85 -16.57 -5.61
N TYR A 269 -6.57 -15.85 -4.53
CA TYR A 269 -7.47 -15.76 -3.38
C TYR A 269 -8.86 -15.18 -3.75
N ILE A 270 -8.90 -14.11 -4.57
CA ILE A 270 -10.15 -13.52 -5.06
C ILE A 270 -10.99 -14.53 -5.84
N ILE A 271 -10.36 -15.33 -6.71
CA ILE A 271 -11.03 -16.37 -7.51
C ILE A 271 -11.61 -17.47 -6.59
N GLU A 272 -10.79 -18.01 -5.69
CA GLU A 272 -11.16 -19.15 -4.83
C GLU A 272 -12.27 -18.82 -3.84
N ASN A 273 -12.34 -17.56 -3.42
CA ASN A 273 -13.36 -17.07 -2.48
C ASN A 273 -14.50 -16.32 -3.18
N HIS A 274 -14.53 -16.33 -4.51
CA HIS A 274 -15.54 -15.66 -5.33
C HIS A 274 -15.79 -14.19 -4.95
N LYS A 275 -14.73 -13.44 -4.63
CA LYS A 275 -14.82 -12.04 -4.15
C LYS A 275 -15.00 -11.07 -5.33
N GLU A 276 -16.21 -11.01 -5.86
CA GLU A 276 -16.54 -10.17 -7.03
C GLU A 276 -16.22 -8.68 -6.79
N GLY A 277 -16.56 -8.16 -5.60
CA GLY A 277 -16.25 -6.77 -5.23
C GLY A 277 -14.76 -6.48 -5.28
N SER A 278 -13.95 -7.36 -4.67
CA SER A 278 -12.49 -7.30 -4.68
C SER A 278 -11.90 -7.37 -6.08
N LEU A 279 -12.45 -8.20 -6.98
CA LEU A 279 -12.01 -8.22 -8.38
C LEU A 279 -12.24 -6.87 -9.06
N GLY A 280 -13.39 -6.24 -8.81
CA GLY A 280 -13.69 -4.89 -9.29
C GLY A 280 -12.68 -3.87 -8.75
N PHE A 281 -12.38 -3.91 -7.45
CA PHE A 281 -11.40 -3.03 -6.83
C PHE A 281 -9.98 -3.27 -7.35
N TYR A 282 -9.56 -4.53 -7.55
CA TYR A 282 -8.27 -4.85 -8.16
C TYR A 282 -8.11 -4.14 -9.52
N VAL A 283 -9.12 -4.23 -10.38
CA VAL A 283 -9.12 -3.55 -11.69
C VAL A 283 -9.12 -2.02 -11.56
N VAL A 284 -9.81 -1.46 -10.55
CA VAL A 284 -9.79 -0.01 -10.26
C VAL A 284 -8.39 0.46 -9.84
N PHE A 285 -7.68 -0.32 -9.02
CA PHE A 285 -6.36 0.03 -8.50
C PHE A 285 -5.20 -0.37 -9.43
N LEU A 286 -5.48 -1.14 -10.48
CA LEU A 286 -4.53 -1.48 -11.53
C LEU A 286 -4.20 -0.23 -12.37
N GLY A 287 -3.07 0.39 -12.09
CA GLY A 287 -2.61 1.60 -12.76
C GLY A 287 -1.12 1.58 -13.08
N GLY A 288 -0.66 2.62 -13.78
CA GLY A 288 0.75 2.76 -14.15
C GLY A 288 1.26 1.61 -15.02
N TYR A 289 2.49 1.17 -14.79
CA TYR A 289 3.10 0.09 -15.57
C TYR A 289 2.40 -1.26 -15.38
N ARG A 290 1.80 -1.53 -14.20
CA ARG A 290 1.04 -2.76 -13.95
C ARG A 290 -0.07 -2.97 -14.99
N MET A 291 -0.77 -1.91 -15.35
CA MET A 291 -1.83 -1.95 -16.38
C MET A 291 -1.27 -2.21 -17.79
N LEU A 292 -0.06 -1.74 -18.11
CA LEU A 292 0.60 -2.01 -19.39
C LEU A 292 1.09 -3.46 -19.48
N PHE A 293 1.51 -4.03 -18.36
CA PHE A 293 1.98 -5.41 -18.28
C PHE A 293 0.86 -6.42 -18.31
N PHE A 294 -0.25 -6.12 -17.66
CA PHE A 294 -1.34 -7.07 -17.49
C PHE A 294 -2.66 -6.55 -18.07
N PRO A 295 -2.73 -6.22 -19.37
CA PRO A 295 -3.98 -5.79 -20.00
C PRO A 295 -5.03 -6.91 -20.08
N GLU A 296 -4.62 -8.19 -20.04
CA GLU A 296 -5.48 -9.36 -20.17
C GLU A 296 -6.57 -9.40 -19.09
N ILE A 297 -6.29 -8.89 -17.89
CA ILE A 297 -7.28 -8.82 -16.81
C ILE A 297 -8.41 -7.83 -17.12
N LEU A 298 -8.16 -6.80 -17.92
CA LEU A 298 -9.18 -5.80 -18.26
C LEU A 298 -10.23 -6.42 -19.19
N GLU A 299 -9.79 -7.16 -20.20
CA GLU A 299 -10.69 -7.90 -21.11
C GLU A 299 -11.43 -9.01 -20.37
N ALA A 300 -10.71 -9.79 -19.55
CA ALA A 300 -11.30 -10.86 -18.76
C ALA A 300 -12.34 -10.31 -17.77
N PHE A 301 -12.07 -9.19 -17.11
CA PHE A 301 -13.00 -8.52 -16.22
C PHE A 301 -14.25 -8.03 -16.93
N GLN A 302 -14.12 -7.44 -18.13
CA GLN A 302 -15.28 -6.97 -18.90
C GLN A 302 -16.25 -8.11 -19.18
N ARG A 303 -15.74 -9.26 -19.61
CA ARG A 303 -16.54 -10.46 -19.88
C ARG A 303 -17.03 -11.12 -18.59
N PHE A 304 -16.23 -11.13 -17.53
CA PHE A 304 -16.62 -11.63 -16.21
C PHE A 304 -17.81 -10.85 -15.65
N ALA A 305 -17.81 -9.52 -15.77
CA ALA A 305 -18.90 -8.67 -15.27
C ALA A 305 -20.27 -8.99 -15.92
N GLU A 306 -20.28 -9.66 -17.08
CA GLU A 306 -21.50 -10.09 -17.79
C GLU A 306 -21.85 -11.56 -17.54
N THR A 307 -20.85 -12.40 -17.25
CA THR A 307 -21.01 -13.87 -17.26
C THR A 307 -20.82 -14.52 -15.89
N GLY A 308 -20.15 -13.86 -14.95
CA GLY A 308 -19.71 -14.44 -13.67
C GLY A 308 -18.68 -15.56 -13.82
N ASN A 309 -18.06 -15.73 -15.00
CA ASN A 309 -17.19 -16.86 -15.27
C ASN A 309 -15.76 -16.66 -14.75
N TRP A 310 -15.49 -17.20 -13.56
CA TRP A 310 -14.17 -17.17 -12.92
C TRP A 310 -13.05 -17.84 -13.72
N GLY A 311 -13.36 -18.75 -14.65
CA GLY A 311 -12.37 -19.33 -15.55
C GLY A 311 -11.66 -18.28 -16.42
N LEU A 312 -12.39 -17.22 -16.83
CA LEU A 312 -11.80 -16.11 -17.59
C LEU A 312 -10.73 -15.37 -16.78
N ILE A 313 -10.99 -15.16 -15.49
CA ILE A 313 -10.07 -14.47 -14.59
C ILE A 313 -8.87 -15.36 -14.27
N GLU A 314 -9.07 -16.66 -14.07
CA GLU A 314 -7.99 -17.62 -13.86
C GLU A 314 -7.06 -17.74 -15.08
N ASP A 315 -7.60 -17.75 -16.29
CA ASP A 315 -6.81 -17.76 -17.52
C ASP A 315 -5.99 -16.47 -17.67
N ALA A 316 -6.61 -15.32 -17.39
CA ALA A 316 -5.91 -14.03 -17.36
C ALA A 316 -4.80 -14.03 -16.30
N ARG A 317 -5.08 -14.47 -15.07
CA ARG A 317 -4.09 -14.60 -13.98
C ARG A 317 -2.86 -15.38 -14.44
N LYS A 318 -3.06 -16.57 -15.01
CA LYS A 318 -1.96 -17.41 -15.52
C LYS A 318 -1.18 -16.73 -16.64
N ALA A 319 -1.85 -16.01 -17.54
CA ALA A 319 -1.18 -15.26 -18.60
C ALA A 319 -0.34 -14.10 -18.03
N GLY A 320 -0.90 -13.32 -17.10
CA GLY A 320 -0.22 -12.25 -16.40
C GLY A 320 1.02 -12.75 -15.65
N TYR A 321 0.91 -13.87 -14.94
CA TYR A 321 2.04 -14.48 -14.23
C TYR A 321 3.17 -14.86 -15.16
N ARG A 322 2.88 -15.57 -16.28
CA ARG A 322 3.90 -15.96 -17.26
C ARG A 322 4.64 -14.75 -17.82
N LYS A 323 3.89 -13.72 -18.22
CA LYS A 323 4.47 -12.50 -18.78
C LYS A 323 5.34 -11.76 -17.76
N ALA A 324 4.86 -11.59 -16.54
CA ALA A 324 5.64 -10.93 -15.49
C ALA A 324 6.91 -11.73 -15.13
N ALA A 325 6.84 -13.06 -15.13
CA ALA A 325 8.00 -13.93 -14.92
C ALA A 325 9.05 -13.77 -16.04
N GLU A 326 8.63 -13.71 -17.30
CA GLU A 326 9.52 -13.46 -18.44
C GLU A 326 10.26 -12.12 -18.32
N TYR A 327 9.54 -11.05 -17.94
CA TYR A 327 10.17 -9.74 -17.70
C TYR A 327 11.11 -9.74 -16.49
N ALA A 328 10.75 -10.43 -15.40
CA ALA A 328 11.62 -10.55 -14.25
C ALA A 328 12.92 -11.29 -14.59
N GLU A 329 12.83 -12.40 -15.32
CA GLU A 329 13.99 -13.16 -15.78
C GLU A 329 14.87 -12.33 -16.73
N ARG A 330 14.27 -11.59 -17.66
CA ARG A 330 14.98 -10.68 -18.56
C ARG A 330 15.73 -9.60 -17.79
N LEU A 331 15.09 -8.97 -16.80
CA LEU A 331 15.73 -7.95 -15.95
C LEU A 331 16.89 -8.52 -15.15
N LEU A 332 16.70 -9.66 -14.48
CA LEU A 332 17.73 -10.30 -13.69
C LEU A 332 18.92 -10.74 -14.56
N SER A 333 18.66 -11.32 -15.72
CA SER A 333 19.71 -11.76 -16.67
C SER A 333 20.54 -10.57 -17.15
N SER A 334 19.89 -9.48 -17.53
CA SER A 334 20.54 -8.25 -17.96
C SER A 334 21.33 -7.59 -16.81
N TYR A 335 20.76 -7.54 -15.60
CA TYR A 335 21.42 -7.00 -14.42
C TYR A 335 22.69 -7.80 -14.05
N LYS A 336 22.64 -9.13 -14.10
CA LYS A 336 23.81 -10.00 -13.84
C LYS A 336 24.93 -9.75 -14.86
N LYS A 337 24.58 -9.63 -16.14
CA LYS A 337 25.54 -9.44 -17.22
C LYS A 337 26.26 -8.08 -17.13
N HIS A 338 25.58 -7.05 -16.62
CA HIS A 338 26.07 -5.68 -16.56
C HIS A 338 26.28 -5.17 -15.12
N LYS A 339 26.55 -6.08 -14.16
CA LYS A 339 26.65 -5.77 -12.72
C LYS A 339 27.68 -4.69 -12.37
N SER A 340 28.70 -4.48 -13.22
CA SER A 340 29.71 -3.42 -13.05
C SER A 340 29.26 -2.03 -13.53
N GLU A 341 28.14 -1.93 -14.24
CA GLU A 341 27.63 -0.69 -14.85
C GLU A 341 26.27 -0.30 -14.26
N LYS A 342 26.27 0.30 -13.06
CA LYS A 342 25.02 0.61 -12.32
C LYS A 342 24.01 1.45 -13.11
N GLU A 343 24.47 2.36 -13.96
CA GLU A 343 23.61 3.21 -14.81
C GLU A 343 23.14 2.53 -16.09
N TRP A 344 23.67 1.35 -16.43
CA TRP A 344 23.27 0.65 -17.65
C TRP A 344 21.86 0.08 -17.51
N ILE A 345 21.54 -0.56 -16.37
CA ILE A 345 20.25 -1.23 -16.18
C ILE A 345 19.08 -0.25 -16.17
N SER A 346 19.25 0.94 -15.59
CA SER A 346 18.22 1.98 -15.60
C SER A 346 17.96 2.50 -17.01
N ARG A 347 19.00 2.76 -17.80
CA ARG A 347 18.87 3.15 -19.22
C ARG A 347 18.23 2.05 -20.07
N TYR A 348 18.62 0.79 -19.86
CA TYR A 348 18.03 -0.36 -20.54
C TYR A 348 16.52 -0.46 -20.27
N ILE A 349 16.11 -0.34 -19.00
CA ILE A 349 14.70 -0.33 -18.63
C ILE A 349 13.97 0.84 -19.31
N GLU A 350 14.50 2.06 -19.21
CA GLU A 350 13.81 3.26 -19.68
C GLU A 350 13.72 3.37 -21.21
N HIS A 351 14.76 2.97 -21.93
CA HIS A 351 14.85 3.18 -23.37
C HIS A 351 14.49 1.95 -24.20
N GLU A 352 14.69 0.73 -23.69
CA GLU A 352 14.40 -0.50 -24.43
C GLU A 352 13.12 -1.15 -23.91
N ILE A 353 13.03 -1.46 -22.62
CA ILE A 353 11.88 -2.26 -22.13
C ILE A 353 10.60 -1.42 -22.07
N ILE A 354 10.64 -0.23 -21.49
CA ILE A 354 9.45 0.62 -21.36
C ILE A 354 8.94 1.08 -22.74
N SER A 355 9.83 1.21 -23.73
CA SER A 355 9.42 1.60 -25.09
C SER A 355 8.69 0.48 -25.84
N GLU A 356 8.97 -0.79 -25.54
CA GLU A 356 8.23 -1.94 -26.10
C GLU A 356 6.77 -2.04 -25.62
N LEU A 357 6.44 -1.39 -24.49
CA LEU A 357 5.10 -1.42 -23.87
C LEU A 357 4.20 -0.26 -24.31
N LYS A 358 4.71 0.65 -25.15
CA LYS A 358 3.96 1.78 -25.74
C LYS A 358 3.58 1.46 -27.17
#